data_AF-A0AA38UNH6-F1
#
_entry.id   AF-A0AA38UNH6-F1
#
_cell.length_a   1.000
_cell.length_b   1.000
_cell.length_c   1.000
_cell.angle_alpha   90.00
_cell.angle_beta   90.00
_cell.angle_gamma   90.00
#
_symmetry.space_group_name_H-M   'P 1'
#
loop_
_entity.id
_entity.type
_entity.pdbx_description
1 polymer ?
#
loop_
_entity_poly.entity_id
_entity_poly.type
_entity_poly.pdbx_seq_one_letter_code
_entity_poly.pdbx_strand_id
1 'polypeptide(L)'
;AAVFSGVESHPFGYIAGQEPLVTAIPIPGTTYVAGMSAFLNITYTFVGQVMIPTFIAEMENPKDFPKALWAVTIAEVVIYTICGAVVYHFVGNQYVTAPAFGSLTQTYKIVAFSFAVPTIIFLGALYSNVAARFVFFRLFRESRHRHSNTIVGWGVWVALVAATWILAWIIGEVIPFFSDMLSLMSSLFGAFVDFIFWAMAYLTLYPGKSKWDGPLRSAETLVNYFFILLGAYITIAGTYTSVESIIESYQAQAVGSPFTCASNAL
;
A
#
# COMPACT_ATOMS: atom_id res chain seq x y z
N ALA A 1 15.32 -6.62 7.07
CA ALA A 1 14.37 -7.32 7.98
C ALA A 1 14.61 -8.82 7.92
N ALA A 2 14.15 -9.52 6.89
CA ALA A 2 14.22 -10.99 6.79
C ALA A 2 15.58 -11.62 7.19
N VAL A 3 16.69 -11.14 6.62
CA VAL A 3 18.03 -11.64 6.98
C VAL A 3 18.36 -11.43 8.46
N PHE A 4 18.08 -10.24 8.99
CA PHE A 4 18.37 -9.94 10.40
C PHE A 4 17.46 -10.71 11.36
N SER A 5 16.20 -10.93 11.01
CA SER A 5 15.29 -11.76 11.80
C SER A 5 15.79 -13.20 11.93
N GLY A 6 16.48 -13.73 10.91
CA GLY A 6 17.07 -15.08 10.98
C GLY A 6 18.44 -15.15 11.65
N VAL A 7 19.12 -14.02 11.87
CA VAL A 7 20.47 -13.96 12.46
C VAL A 7 20.42 -13.51 13.93
N GLU A 8 19.42 -12.74 14.32
CA GLU A 8 19.27 -12.33 15.72
C GLU A 8 18.90 -13.51 16.62
N SER A 9 19.37 -13.47 17.87
CA SER A 9 19.14 -14.55 18.84
C SER A 9 17.68 -14.66 19.26
N HIS A 10 16.98 -13.52 19.32
CA HIS A 10 15.58 -13.44 19.68
C HIS A 10 15.01 -12.11 19.17
N PRO A 11 13.69 -12.02 18.91
CA PRO A 11 13.07 -10.78 18.50
C PRO A 11 13.09 -9.72 19.62
N PHE A 12 12.79 -8.48 19.25
CA PHE A 12 12.58 -7.40 20.19
C PHE A 12 11.37 -7.69 21.10
N GLY A 13 11.53 -7.46 22.41
CA GLY A 13 10.48 -7.75 23.40
C GLY A 13 10.36 -9.22 23.79
N TYR A 14 11.30 -10.09 23.37
CA TYR A 14 11.29 -11.51 23.71
C TYR A 14 11.25 -11.77 25.22
N ILE A 15 10.36 -12.65 25.63
CA ILE A 15 10.20 -13.11 27.02
C ILE A 15 10.73 -14.55 27.10
N ALA A 16 11.67 -14.80 28.01
CA ALA A 16 12.27 -16.11 28.18
C ALA A 16 11.20 -17.20 28.42
N GLY A 17 11.20 -18.23 27.56
CA GLY A 17 10.23 -19.34 27.60
C GLY A 17 8.98 -19.12 26.75
N GLN A 18 8.83 -17.98 26.08
CA GLN A 18 7.80 -17.72 25.07
C GLN A 18 8.43 -17.66 23.67
N GLU A 19 8.68 -18.85 23.10
CA GLU A 19 9.19 -18.99 21.75
C GLU A 19 8.20 -18.45 20.70
N PRO A 20 8.70 -17.92 19.57
CA PRO A 20 7.87 -17.41 18.47
C PRO A 20 6.74 -18.38 18.07
N LEU A 21 5.50 -17.96 18.29
CA LEU A 21 4.33 -18.73 17.90
C LEU A 21 4.04 -18.56 16.40
N VAL A 22 4.25 -19.63 15.65
CA VAL A 22 3.97 -19.70 14.21
C VAL A 22 2.78 -20.61 13.97
N THR A 23 1.69 -20.06 13.46
CA THR A 23 0.47 -20.81 13.12
C THR A 23 0.11 -20.65 11.65
N ALA A 24 -0.41 -21.71 11.04
CA ALA A 24 -0.92 -21.70 9.67
C ALA A 24 -2.33 -21.11 9.54
N ILE A 25 -3.09 -21.15 10.65
CA ILE A 25 -4.42 -20.55 10.76
C ILE A 25 -4.39 -19.42 11.80
N PRO A 26 -5.30 -18.43 11.69
CA PRO A 26 -5.42 -17.38 12.69
C PRO A 26 -5.62 -17.95 14.09
N ILE A 27 -4.98 -17.33 15.08
CA ILE A 27 -5.12 -17.74 16.47
C ILE A 27 -6.58 -17.56 16.94
N PRO A 28 -7.08 -18.42 17.85
CA PRO A 28 -8.40 -18.24 18.43
C PRO A 28 -8.55 -16.84 19.04
N GLY A 29 -9.64 -16.15 18.72
CA GLY A 29 -9.88 -14.77 19.15
C GLY A 29 -9.52 -13.70 18.11
N THR A 30 -8.99 -14.08 16.93
CA THR A 30 -8.80 -13.13 15.81
C THR A 30 -10.14 -12.55 15.38
N THR A 31 -10.30 -11.22 15.51
CA THR A 31 -11.53 -10.51 15.16
C THR A 31 -11.67 -10.33 13.65
N TYR A 32 -12.89 -10.03 13.19
CA TYR A 32 -13.12 -9.65 11.80
C TYR A 32 -12.30 -8.42 11.39
N VAL A 33 -12.15 -7.43 12.28
CA VAL A 33 -11.36 -6.21 12.05
C VAL A 33 -9.90 -6.55 11.78
N ALA A 34 -9.29 -7.39 12.62
CA ALA A 34 -7.90 -7.82 12.44
C ALA A 34 -7.72 -8.62 11.14
N GLY A 35 -8.64 -9.55 10.83
CA GLY A 35 -8.61 -10.34 9.61
C GLY A 35 -8.77 -9.50 8.33
N MET A 36 -9.70 -8.55 8.33
CA MET A 36 -9.93 -7.66 7.19
C MET A 36 -8.76 -6.67 7.01
N SER A 37 -8.20 -6.14 8.09
CA SER A 37 -7.03 -5.27 8.03
C SER A 37 -5.81 -6.00 7.46
N ALA A 38 -5.58 -7.26 7.86
CA ALA A 38 -4.54 -8.08 7.26
C ALA A 38 -4.77 -8.30 5.75
N PHE A 39 -6.01 -8.61 5.34
CA PHE A 39 -6.37 -8.74 3.93
C PHE A 39 -6.12 -7.44 3.14
N LEU A 40 -6.46 -6.28 3.70
CA LEU A 40 -6.25 -4.98 3.07
C LEU A 40 -4.77 -4.63 2.91
N ASN A 41 -3.93 -4.93 3.90
CA ASN A 41 -2.49 -4.76 3.81
C ASN A 41 -1.88 -5.62 2.70
N ILE A 42 -2.32 -6.88 2.57
CA ILE A 42 -1.88 -7.76 1.47
C ILE A 42 -2.32 -7.17 0.14
N THR A 43 -3.60 -6.78 0.03
CA THR A 43 -4.16 -6.18 -1.17
C THR A 43 -3.40 -4.91 -1.57
N TYR A 44 -3.05 -4.06 -0.59
CA TYR A 44 -2.31 -2.83 -0.82
C TYR A 44 -0.92 -3.07 -1.45
N THR A 45 -0.31 -4.21 -1.11
CA THR A 45 1.02 -4.58 -1.61
C THR A 45 0.99 -4.88 -3.12
N PHE A 46 -0.18 -5.18 -3.69
CA PHE A 46 -0.38 -5.41 -5.12
C PHE A 46 -1.09 -4.24 -5.83
N VAL A 47 -1.11 -3.05 -5.22
CA VAL A 47 -1.61 -1.82 -5.85
C VAL A 47 -0.53 -1.26 -6.77
N GLY A 48 -0.78 -1.28 -8.08
CA GLY A 48 0.08 -0.69 -9.10
C GLY A 48 -0.62 -0.41 -10.42
N GLN A 49 -1.90 -0.79 -10.52
CA GLN A 49 -2.66 -0.84 -11.75
C GLN A 49 -2.90 0.57 -12.31
N VAL A 50 -2.97 1.59 -11.44
CA VAL A 50 -3.09 3.00 -11.84
C VAL A 50 -1.97 3.46 -12.77
N MET A 51 -0.77 2.89 -12.64
CA MET A 51 0.39 3.27 -13.44
C MET A 51 0.49 2.51 -14.75
N ILE A 52 -0.27 1.44 -14.94
CA ILE A 52 -0.20 0.57 -16.13
C ILE A 52 -0.33 1.35 -17.44
N PRO A 53 -1.31 2.25 -17.66
CA PRO A 53 -1.40 3.01 -18.90
C PRO A 53 -0.18 3.87 -19.17
N THR A 54 0.41 4.44 -18.11
CA THR A 54 1.61 5.29 -18.21
C THR A 54 2.82 4.45 -18.59
N PHE A 55 3.02 3.30 -17.94
CA PHE A 55 4.10 2.38 -18.29
C PHE A 55 3.99 1.86 -19.71
N ILE A 56 2.79 1.47 -20.15
CA ILE A 56 2.56 1.04 -21.54
C ILE A 56 2.91 2.16 -22.53
N ALA A 57 2.59 3.42 -22.21
CA ALA A 57 2.89 4.57 -23.05
C ALA A 57 4.38 4.93 -23.11
N GLU A 58 5.16 4.57 -22.09
CA GLU A 58 6.61 4.80 -22.03
C GLU A 58 7.45 3.65 -22.61
N MET A 59 6.86 2.48 -22.87
CA MET A 59 7.55 1.34 -23.50
C MET A 59 7.84 1.59 -24.98
N GLU A 60 9.04 1.23 -25.42
CA GLU A 60 9.42 1.24 -26.85
C GLU A 60 8.46 0.38 -27.70
N ASN A 61 8.07 -0.79 -27.20
CA ASN A 61 7.06 -1.65 -27.80
C ASN A 61 5.94 -2.01 -26.80
N PRO A 62 4.77 -1.38 -26.89
CA PRO A 62 3.64 -1.63 -25.99
C PRO A 62 3.15 -3.08 -25.94
N LYS A 63 3.35 -3.85 -27.03
CA LYS A 63 2.92 -5.26 -27.11
C LYS A 63 3.72 -6.19 -26.20
N ASP A 64 4.90 -5.76 -25.74
CA ASP A 64 5.72 -6.54 -24.82
C ASP A 64 5.30 -6.37 -23.35
N PHE A 65 4.36 -5.46 -23.05
CA PHE A 65 3.90 -5.20 -21.69
C PHE A 65 3.47 -6.45 -20.90
N PRO A 66 2.73 -7.43 -21.47
CA PRO A 66 2.36 -8.64 -20.72
C PRO A 66 3.58 -9.43 -20.22
N LYS A 67 4.71 -9.41 -20.94
CA LYS A 67 5.94 -10.09 -20.51
C LYS A 67 6.51 -9.44 -19.26
N ALA A 68 6.57 -8.11 -19.25
CA ALA A 68 7.01 -7.33 -18.10
C ALA A 68 6.06 -7.54 -16.90
N LEU A 69 4.74 -7.54 -17.15
CA LEU A 69 3.73 -7.78 -16.14
C LEU A 69 3.88 -9.17 -15.49
N TRP A 70 4.06 -10.24 -16.28
CA TRP A 70 4.28 -11.57 -15.71
C TRP A 70 5.57 -11.65 -14.91
N ALA A 71 6.66 -11.07 -15.40
CA ALA A 71 7.94 -11.08 -14.70
C ALA A 71 7.86 -10.37 -13.35
N VAL A 72 7.25 -9.17 -13.30
CA VAL A 72 7.14 -8.41 -12.04
C VAL A 72 6.20 -9.09 -11.06
N THR A 73 5.02 -9.56 -11.50
CA THR A 73 4.05 -10.22 -10.62
C THR A 73 4.61 -11.51 -10.02
N ILE A 74 5.32 -12.33 -10.81
CA ILE A 74 5.96 -13.55 -10.29
C ILE A 74 7.04 -13.18 -9.27
N ALA A 75 7.87 -12.19 -9.57
CA ALA A 75 8.91 -11.73 -8.66
C ALA A 75 8.32 -11.21 -7.34
N GLU A 76 7.26 -10.40 -7.41
CA GLU A 76 6.55 -9.86 -6.23
C GLU A 76 5.98 -10.98 -5.36
N VAL A 77 5.22 -11.91 -5.96
CA VAL A 77 4.63 -13.04 -5.21
C VAL A 77 5.72 -13.86 -4.51
N VAL A 78 6.82 -14.17 -5.20
CA VAL A 78 7.93 -14.93 -4.64
C VAL A 78 8.62 -14.16 -3.51
N ILE A 79 8.98 -12.89 -3.74
CA ILE A 79 9.74 -12.09 -2.78
C ILE A 79 8.89 -11.78 -1.55
N TYR A 80 7.64 -11.33 -1.71
CA TYR A 80 6.77 -11.00 -0.58
C TYR A 80 6.43 -12.23 0.25
N THR A 81 6.17 -13.38 -0.39
CA THR A 81 5.89 -14.62 0.33
C THR A 81 7.12 -15.08 1.12
N ILE A 82 8.31 -15.08 0.51
CA ILE A 82 9.54 -15.49 1.20
C ILE A 82 9.86 -14.53 2.34
N CYS A 83 9.84 -13.22 2.10
CA CYS A 83 10.12 -12.23 3.14
C CYS A 83 9.12 -12.31 4.29
N GLY A 84 7.83 -12.41 4.00
CA GLY A 84 6.77 -12.56 5.01
C GLY A 84 6.92 -13.84 5.81
N ALA A 85 7.12 -14.98 5.14
CA ALA A 85 7.28 -16.28 5.79
C ALA A 85 8.54 -16.34 6.67
N VAL A 86 9.68 -15.82 6.20
CA VAL A 86 10.93 -15.82 6.96
C VAL A 86 10.79 -14.95 8.21
N VAL A 87 10.30 -13.71 8.08
CA VAL A 87 10.10 -12.84 9.25
C VAL A 87 9.11 -13.49 10.23
N TYR A 88 7.99 -14.00 9.73
CA TYR A 88 6.99 -14.63 10.57
C TYR A 88 7.51 -15.89 11.28
N HIS A 89 8.36 -16.69 10.64
CA HIS A 89 8.95 -17.87 11.25
C HIS A 89 9.85 -17.53 12.46
N PHE A 90 10.69 -16.50 12.34
CA PHE A 90 11.66 -16.13 13.38
C PHE A 90 11.09 -15.18 14.44
N VAL A 91 10.08 -14.39 14.11
CA VAL A 91 9.48 -13.40 15.02
C VAL A 91 8.19 -13.90 15.63
N GLY A 92 7.37 -14.66 14.91
CA GLY A 92 6.09 -15.20 15.37
C GLY A 92 5.01 -14.14 15.59
N ASN A 93 3.80 -14.59 15.93
CA ASN A 93 2.62 -13.72 16.12
C ASN A 93 2.79 -12.69 17.23
N GLN A 94 3.57 -13.00 18.26
CA GLN A 94 3.62 -12.22 19.51
C GLN A 94 4.52 -11.00 19.41
N TYR A 95 5.55 -11.07 18.57
CA TYR A 95 6.60 -10.06 18.50
C TYR A 95 6.62 -9.32 17.16
N VAL A 96 5.72 -9.68 16.23
CA VAL A 96 5.63 -9.01 14.92
C VAL A 96 5.04 -7.62 15.09
N THR A 97 5.71 -6.64 14.51
CA THR A 97 5.31 -5.23 14.50
C THR A 97 5.27 -4.76 13.05
N ALA A 98 4.44 -3.75 12.78
CA ALA A 98 4.35 -3.12 11.47
C ALA A 98 4.88 -1.68 11.57
N PRO A 99 5.98 -1.34 10.87
CA PRO A 99 6.76 -2.15 9.94
C PRO A 99 7.61 -3.24 10.61
N ALA A 100 7.90 -4.33 9.88
CA ALA A 100 8.64 -5.50 10.38
C ALA A 100 10.04 -5.18 10.96
N PHE A 101 10.62 -4.02 10.65
CA PHE A 101 11.86 -3.56 11.25
C PHE A 101 11.74 -3.31 12.76
N GLY A 102 10.54 -2.98 13.26
CA GLY A 102 10.28 -2.75 14.68
C GLY A 102 10.51 -3.99 15.56
N SER A 103 10.37 -5.18 14.97
CA SER A 103 10.55 -6.46 15.65
C SER A 103 12.01 -6.86 15.83
N LEU A 104 12.94 -6.16 15.19
CA LEU A 104 14.37 -6.42 15.31
C LEU A 104 14.93 -5.80 16.58
N THR A 105 15.94 -6.45 17.15
CA THR A 105 16.78 -5.87 18.21
C THR A 105 17.49 -4.58 17.73
N GLN A 106 17.81 -3.69 18.67
CA GLN A 106 18.21 -2.30 18.38
C GLN A 106 19.32 -2.16 17.32
N THR A 107 20.37 -2.97 17.40
CA THR A 107 21.49 -2.90 16.45
C THR A 107 21.04 -3.22 15.03
N TYR A 108 20.32 -4.32 14.84
CA TYR A 108 19.84 -4.72 13.52
C TYR A 108 18.74 -3.81 13.00
N LYS A 109 17.90 -3.27 13.89
CA LYS A 109 16.89 -2.24 13.58
C LYS A 109 17.55 -1.02 12.95
N ILE A 110 18.58 -0.44 13.59
CA ILE A 110 19.30 0.74 13.07
C ILE A 110 19.92 0.46 11.69
N VAL A 111 20.59 -0.69 11.54
CA VAL A 111 21.20 -1.06 10.26
C VAL A 111 20.14 -1.22 9.17
N ALA A 112 19.03 -1.92 9.46
CA ALA A 112 17.96 -2.11 8.50
C ALA A 112 17.31 -0.79 8.07
N PHE A 113 17.04 0.11 9.01
CA PHE A 113 16.51 1.44 8.70
C PHE A 113 17.48 2.28 7.88
N SER A 114 18.80 2.12 8.07
CA SER A 114 19.80 2.86 7.28
C SER A 114 19.72 2.53 5.78
N PHE A 115 19.33 1.31 5.41
CA PHE A 115 19.08 0.93 4.02
C PHE A 115 17.68 1.35 3.53
N ALA A 116 16.68 1.37 4.41
CA ALA A 116 15.30 1.70 4.06
C ALA A 116 15.05 3.20 3.89
N VAL A 117 15.69 4.06 4.70
CA VAL A 117 15.45 5.50 4.67
C VAL A 117 15.74 6.12 3.30
N PRO A 118 16.86 5.84 2.61
CA PRO A 118 17.12 6.40 1.29
C PRO A 118 16.07 6.02 0.26
N THR A 119 15.61 4.76 0.26
CA THR A 119 14.61 4.28 -0.69
C THR A 119 13.23 4.90 -0.43
N ILE A 120 12.85 5.06 0.83
CA ILE A 120 11.61 5.74 1.24
C ILE A 120 11.63 7.21 0.81
N ILE A 121 12.74 7.93 1.04
CA ILE A 121 12.87 9.33 0.63
C ILE A 121 12.74 9.47 -0.88
N PHE A 122 13.41 8.59 -1.64
CA PHE A 122 13.34 8.60 -3.10
C PHE A 122 11.92 8.35 -3.61
N LEU A 123 11.23 7.34 -3.07
CA LEU A 123 9.84 7.04 -3.43
C LEU A 123 8.89 8.18 -3.07
N GLY A 124 9.04 8.78 -1.89
CA GLY A 124 8.24 9.93 -1.47
C GLY A 124 8.41 11.13 -2.39
N ALA A 125 9.65 11.45 -2.77
CA ALA A 125 9.95 12.51 -3.72
C ALA A 125 9.39 12.22 -5.12
N LEU A 126 9.48 10.97 -5.59
CA LEU A 126 8.93 10.55 -6.88
C LEU A 126 7.41 10.74 -6.92
N TYR A 127 6.68 10.23 -5.92
CA TYR A 127 5.21 10.35 -5.88
C TYR A 127 4.74 11.79 -5.72
N SER A 128 5.38 12.58 -4.85
CA SER A 128 5.10 14.02 -4.72
C SER A 128 5.30 14.74 -6.06
N ASN A 129 6.38 14.44 -6.78
CA ASN A 129 6.67 15.04 -8.08
C ASN A 129 5.63 14.65 -9.14
N VAL A 130 5.22 13.38 -9.20
CA VAL A 130 4.19 12.92 -10.15
C VAL A 130 2.84 13.61 -9.87
N ALA A 131 2.42 13.67 -8.60
CA ALA A 131 1.18 14.34 -8.20
C ALA A 131 1.22 15.84 -8.50
N ALA A 132 2.30 16.53 -8.11
CA ALA A 132 2.49 17.95 -8.37
C ALA A 132 2.49 18.25 -9.88
N ARG A 133 3.18 17.44 -10.69
CA ARG A 133 3.20 17.57 -12.15
C ARG A 133 1.83 17.41 -12.78
N PHE A 134 1.05 16.41 -12.33
CA PHE A 134 -0.30 16.19 -12.83
C PHE A 134 -1.19 17.43 -12.60
N VAL A 135 -1.19 17.97 -11.38
CA VAL A 135 -1.96 19.16 -11.03
C VAL A 135 -1.45 20.39 -11.78
N PHE A 136 -0.13 20.59 -11.84
CA PHE A 136 0.50 21.71 -12.54
C PHE A 136 0.14 21.74 -14.03
N PHE A 137 0.19 20.59 -14.71
CA PHE A 137 -0.18 20.48 -16.12
C PHE A 137 -1.67 20.72 -16.36
N ARG A 138 -2.52 20.36 -15.38
CA ARG A 138 -3.96 20.64 -15.44
C ARG A 138 -4.26 22.13 -15.26
N LEU A 139 -3.62 22.79 -14.30
CA LEU A 139 -3.77 24.22 -14.03
C LEU A 139 -3.26 25.07 -15.21
N PHE A 140 -2.10 24.73 -15.75
CA PHE A 140 -1.50 25.43 -16.89
C PHE A 140 -1.82 24.75 -18.23
N ARG A 141 -3.06 24.28 -18.37
CA ARG A 141 -3.82 23.94 -19.60
C ARG A 141 -3.18 24.40 -20.92
N GLU A 142 -3.25 25.71 -21.08
CA GLU A 142 -2.99 26.42 -22.34
C GLU A 142 -2.05 27.60 -22.10
N SER A 143 -1.33 27.60 -20.96
CA SER A 143 -0.51 28.72 -20.54
C SER A 143 0.96 28.51 -20.87
N ARG A 144 1.66 29.60 -21.23
CA ARG A 144 3.12 29.61 -21.42
C ARG A 144 3.89 29.11 -20.19
N HIS A 145 3.32 29.25 -18.99
CA HIS A 145 3.92 28.83 -17.71
C HIS A 145 4.20 27.33 -17.64
N ARG A 146 3.58 26.51 -18.50
CA ARG A 146 3.81 25.07 -18.57
C ARG A 146 5.22 24.71 -19.03
N HIS A 147 5.75 25.44 -20.01
CA HIS A 147 7.00 25.09 -20.71
C HIS A 147 8.09 26.15 -20.55
N SER A 148 7.79 27.29 -19.92
CA SER A 148 8.76 28.37 -19.71
C SER A 148 9.06 28.59 -18.23
N ASN A 149 10.34 28.84 -17.92
CA ASN A 149 10.82 29.18 -16.59
C ASN A 149 10.34 30.57 -16.16
N THR A 150 9.11 30.63 -15.66
CA THR A 150 8.49 31.87 -15.18
C THR A 150 8.42 31.86 -13.66
N ILE A 151 8.50 33.03 -13.04
CA ILE A 151 8.40 33.18 -11.58
C ILE A 151 7.07 32.62 -11.07
N VAL A 152 5.98 32.85 -11.80
CA VAL A 152 4.64 32.31 -11.48
C VAL A 152 4.64 30.78 -11.58
N GLY A 153 5.23 30.19 -12.62
CA GLY A 153 5.34 28.74 -12.76
C GLY A 153 6.13 28.10 -11.62
N TRP A 154 7.29 28.67 -11.28
CA TRP A 154 8.10 28.22 -10.14
C TRP A 154 7.37 28.39 -8.79
N GLY A 155 6.68 29.51 -8.59
CA GLY A 155 5.90 29.76 -7.38
C GLY A 155 4.79 28.72 -7.19
N VAL A 156 4.01 28.44 -8.23
CA VAL A 156 2.96 27.41 -8.17
C VAL A 156 3.55 26.02 -8.01
N TRP A 157 4.68 25.72 -8.66
CA TRP A 157 5.37 24.45 -8.49
C TRP A 157 5.81 24.20 -7.05
N VAL A 158 6.51 25.15 -6.44
CA VAL A 158 6.95 25.07 -5.04
C VAL A 158 5.74 24.96 -4.11
N ALA A 159 4.67 25.72 -4.36
CA ALA A 159 3.44 25.65 -3.56
C ALA A 159 2.77 24.27 -3.65
N LEU A 160 2.70 23.66 -4.84
CA LEU A 160 2.13 22.32 -5.02
C LEU A 160 2.96 21.26 -4.29
N VAL A 161 4.30 21.29 -4.44
CA VAL A 161 5.18 20.36 -3.73
C VAL A 161 5.02 20.55 -2.22
N ALA A 162 5.14 21.77 -1.70
CA ALA A 162 4.98 22.06 -0.28
C ALA A 162 3.61 21.60 0.25
N ALA A 163 2.52 21.86 -0.47
CA ALA A 163 1.19 21.41 -0.09
C ALA A 163 1.09 19.88 -0.02
N THR A 164 1.66 19.15 -0.99
CA THR A 164 1.65 17.67 -0.94
C THR A 164 2.42 17.12 0.25
N TRP A 165 3.58 17.69 0.59
CA TRP A 165 4.37 17.27 1.74
C TRP A 165 3.72 17.62 3.08
N ILE A 166 3.10 18.80 3.19
CA ILE A 166 2.34 19.20 4.38
C ILE A 166 1.16 18.26 4.60
N LEU A 167 0.41 17.92 3.55
CA LEU A 167 -0.71 16.99 3.64
C LEU A 167 -0.23 15.58 4.06
N ALA A 168 0.87 15.10 3.48
CA ALA A 168 1.47 13.82 3.86
C ALA A 168 1.91 13.82 5.33
N TRP A 169 2.53 14.91 5.80
CA TRP A 169 2.91 15.07 7.20
C TRP A 169 1.69 15.05 8.13
N ILE A 170 0.62 15.79 7.80
CA ILE A 170 -0.62 15.78 8.59
C ILE A 170 -1.18 14.35 8.70
N ILE A 171 -1.26 13.63 7.59
CA ILE A 171 -1.79 12.25 7.59
C ILE A 171 -0.92 11.33 8.46
N GLY A 172 0.41 11.45 8.35
CA GLY A 172 1.35 10.65 9.16
C GLY A 172 1.24 10.92 10.67
N GLU A 173 0.97 12.18 11.06
CA GLU A 173 0.76 12.55 12.47
C GLU A 173 -0.62 12.13 13.01
N VAL A 174 -1.64 12.06 12.13
CA VAL A 174 -3.01 11.68 12.52
C VAL A 174 -3.20 10.17 12.61
N ILE A 175 -2.49 9.38 11.80
CA ILE A 175 -2.57 7.92 11.82
C ILE A 175 -1.14 7.37 11.96
N PRO A 176 -0.56 7.38 13.17
CA PRO A 176 0.82 6.92 13.42
C PRO A 176 0.95 5.39 13.36
N PHE A 177 -0.10 4.67 12.97
CA PHE A 177 -0.12 3.22 12.83
C PHE A 177 0.01 2.82 11.36
N PHE A 178 1.16 2.27 11.00
CA PHE A 178 1.48 1.97 9.60
C PHE A 178 0.48 1.00 8.96
N SER A 179 0.15 -0.11 9.63
CA SER A 179 -0.80 -1.12 9.13
C SER A 179 -2.22 -0.56 8.91
N ASP A 180 -2.68 0.30 9.80
CA ASP A 180 -4.01 0.90 9.71
C ASP A 180 -4.05 1.94 8.59
N MET A 181 -2.99 2.74 8.45
CA MET A 181 -2.84 3.68 7.35
C MET A 181 -2.88 2.95 5.99
N LEU A 182 -2.13 1.87 5.84
CA LEU A 182 -2.15 1.05 4.62
C LEU A 182 -3.54 0.47 4.35
N SER A 183 -4.21 -0.05 5.39
CA SER A 183 -5.56 -0.60 5.28
C SER A 183 -6.58 0.45 4.82
N LEU A 184 -6.50 1.65 5.38
CA LEU A 184 -7.36 2.78 5.03
C LEU A 184 -7.11 3.24 3.58
N MET A 185 -5.84 3.36 3.17
CA MET A 185 -5.48 3.73 1.80
C MET A 185 -5.96 2.68 0.78
N SER A 186 -5.78 1.39 1.10
CA SER A 186 -6.23 0.25 0.30
C SER A 186 -7.73 0.25 0.10
N SER A 187 -8.49 0.40 1.18
CA SER A 187 -9.96 0.37 1.13
C SER A 187 -10.56 1.61 0.46
N LEU A 188 -10.03 2.81 0.70
CA LEU A 188 -10.59 4.05 0.12
C LEU A 188 -10.22 4.24 -1.35
N PHE A 189 -8.98 3.97 -1.73
CA PHE A 189 -8.46 4.30 -3.07
C PHE A 189 -8.14 3.06 -3.89
N GLY A 190 -7.48 2.06 -3.31
CA GLY A 190 -7.10 0.83 -4.00
C GLY A 190 -8.32 0.04 -4.48
N ALA A 191 -9.32 -0.13 -3.62
CA ALA A 191 -10.52 -0.92 -3.92
C ALA A 191 -11.25 -0.47 -5.20
N PHE A 192 -11.39 0.85 -5.39
CA PHE A 192 -12.01 1.40 -6.59
C PHE A 192 -11.13 1.18 -7.83
N VAL A 193 -9.84 1.53 -7.76
CA VAL A 193 -8.96 1.49 -8.93
C VAL A 193 -8.68 0.05 -9.36
N ASP A 194 -8.39 -0.83 -8.42
CA ASP A 194 -7.86 -2.16 -8.72
C ASP A 194 -8.95 -3.15 -9.11
N PHE A 195 -10.13 -3.05 -8.48
CA PHE A 195 -11.25 -3.95 -8.73
C PHE A 195 -12.32 -3.31 -9.60
N ILE A 196 -12.88 -2.17 -9.18
CA ILE A 196 -14.08 -1.61 -9.82
C ILE A 196 -13.75 -1.00 -11.19
N PHE A 197 -12.74 -0.14 -11.27
CA PHE A 197 -12.40 0.59 -12.49
C PHE A 197 -12.04 -0.33 -13.66
N TRP A 198 -11.14 -1.30 -13.46
CA TRP A 198 -10.74 -2.23 -14.50
C TRP A 198 -11.87 -3.19 -14.91
N ALA A 199 -12.69 -3.63 -13.95
CA ALA A 199 -13.85 -4.46 -14.26
C ALA A 199 -14.90 -3.69 -15.08
N MET A 200 -15.14 -2.41 -14.75
CA MET A 200 -16.00 -1.54 -15.56
C MET A 200 -15.41 -1.31 -16.96
N ALA A 201 -14.09 -1.06 -17.05
CA ALA A 201 -13.42 -0.88 -18.34
C ALA A 201 -13.59 -2.12 -19.23
N TYR A 202 -13.45 -3.33 -18.67
CA TYR A 202 -13.73 -4.57 -19.40
C TYR A 202 -15.17 -4.64 -19.93
N LEU A 203 -16.16 -4.31 -19.10
CA LEU A 203 -17.57 -4.32 -19.51
C LEU A 203 -17.88 -3.25 -20.58
N THR A 204 -17.12 -2.16 -20.63
CA THR A 204 -17.24 -1.16 -21.72
C THR A 204 -16.64 -1.61 -23.04
N LEU A 205 -15.62 -2.48 -23.02
CA LEU A 205 -15.04 -3.06 -24.24
C LEU A 205 -15.97 -4.08 -24.90
N TYR A 206 -16.84 -4.73 -24.13
CA TYR A 206 -17.81 -5.73 -24.62
C TYR A 206 -19.27 -5.33 -24.30
N PRO A 207 -19.84 -4.32 -25.00
CA PRO A 207 -21.19 -3.84 -24.70
C PRO A 207 -22.30 -4.78 -25.20
N GLY A 208 -23.47 -4.68 -24.55
CA GLY A 208 -24.72 -5.26 -25.04
C GLY A 208 -24.74 -6.80 -24.99
N LYS A 209 -24.98 -7.44 -26.14
CA LYS A 209 -25.02 -8.92 -26.26
C LYS A 209 -23.63 -9.54 -26.33
N SER A 210 -22.60 -8.76 -26.68
CA SER A 210 -21.23 -9.27 -26.85
C SER A 210 -20.61 -9.79 -25.54
N LYS A 211 -21.04 -9.28 -24.37
CA LYS A 211 -20.60 -9.78 -23.05
C LYS A 211 -21.08 -11.20 -22.71
N TRP A 212 -22.06 -11.71 -23.45
CA TRP A 212 -22.62 -13.05 -23.27
C TRP A 212 -22.35 -13.95 -24.48
N ASP A 213 -21.38 -13.56 -25.32
CA ASP A 213 -21.07 -14.27 -26.55
C ASP A 213 -20.25 -15.54 -26.27
N GLY A 214 -20.97 -16.60 -25.88
CA GLY A 214 -20.41 -17.90 -25.54
C GLY A 214 -20.11 -18.10 -24.05
N PRO A 215 -19.78 -19.34 -23.66
CA PRO A 215 -19.59 -19.72 -22.26
C PRO A 215 -18.37 -19.04 -21.63
N LEU A 216 -17.26 -18.94 -22.37
CA LEU A 216 -16.03 -18.29 -21.87
C LEU A 216 -16.26 -16.80 -21.60
N ARG A 217 -16.85 -16.09 -22.55
CA ARG A 217 -17.13 -14.65 -22.41
C ARG A 217 -18.13 -14.37 -21.28
N SER A 218 -19.13 -15.22 -21.14
CA SER A 218 -20.10 -15.14 -20.04
C SER A 218 -19.41 -15.32 -18.68
N ALA A 219 -18.47 -16.28 -18.58
CA ALA A 219 -17.68 -16.47 -17.36
C ALA A 219 -16.80 -15.25 -17.04
N GLU A 220 -16.10 -14.69 -18.03
CA GLU A 220 -15.31 -13.45 -17.86
C GLU A 220 -16.19 -12.30 -17.37
N THR A 221 -17.37 -12.12 -17.96
CA THR A 221 -18.34 -11.09 -17.56
C THR A 221 -18.82 -11.28 -16.12
N LEU A 222 -19.11 -12.52 -15.71
CA LEU A 222 -19.49 -12.82 -14.32
C LEU A 222 -18.37 -12.52 -13.33
N VAL A 223 -17.12 -12.85 -13.67
CA VAL A 223 -15.95 -12.53 -12.86
C VAL A 223 -15.79 -11.01 -12.71
N ASN A 224 -16.01 -10.23 -13.78
CA ASN A 224 -15.94 -8.77 -13.69
C ASN A 224 -17.07 -8.19 -12.83
N TYR A 225 -18.30 -8.70 -12.91
CA TYR A 225 -19.36 -8.30 -11.99
C TYR A 225 -19.02 -8.65 -10.53
N PHE A 226 -18.41 -9.82 -10.30
CA PHE A 226 -17.92 -10.20 -8.98
C PHE A 226 -16.86 -9.21 -8.47
N PHE A 227 -15.89 -8.80 -9.30
CA PHE A 227 -14.90 -7.79 -8.90
C PHE A 227 -15.51 -6.44 -8.55
N ILE A 228 -16.56 -6.01 -9.25
CA ILE A 228 -17.28 -4.76 -8.90
C ILE A 228 -17.91 -4.89 -7.51
N LEU A 229 -18.59 -6.01 -7.23
CA LEU A 229 -19.21 -6.26 -5.92
C LEU A 229 -18.16 -6.41 -4.81
N LEU A 230 -17.08 -7.12 -5.10
CA LEU A 230 -15.96 -7.30 -4.17
C LEU A 230 -15.30 -5.95 -3.88
N GLY A 231 -15.02 -5.13 -4.89
CA GLY A 231 -14.46 -3.80 -4.71
C GLY A 231 -15.38 -2.89 -3.88
N ALA A 232 -16.69 -2.93 -4.11
CA ALA A 232 -17.66 -2.20 -3.30
C ALA A 232 -17.66 -2.69 -1.85
N TYR A 233 -17.61 -4.01 -1.63
CA TYR A 233 -17.50 -4.59 -0.30
C TYR A 233 -16.20 -4.19 0.40
N ILE A 234 -15.05 -4.32 -0.26
CA ILE A 234 -13.74 -3.92 0.27
C ILE A 234 -13.74 -2.43 0.62
N THR A 235 -14.37 -1.59 -0.20
CA THR A 235 -14.48 -0.16 0.09
C THR A 235 -15.27 0.06 1.38
N ILE A 236 -16.48 -0.52 1.51
CA ILE A 236 -17.35 -0.29 2.66
C ILE A 236 -16.80 -0.95 3.92
N ALA A 237 -16.62 -2.27 3.88
CA ALA A 237 -16.17 -3.06 5.01
C ALA A 237 -14.71 -2.74 5.38
N GLY A 238 -13.87 -2.49 4.38
CA GLY A 238 -12.48 -2.13 4.63
C GLY A 238 -12.33 -0.74 5.25
N THR A 239 -13.13 0.24 4.82
CA THR A 239 -13.12 1.57 5.47
C THR A 239 -13.62 1.46 6.91
N TYR A 240 -14.71 0.72 7.14
CA TYR A 240 -15.24 0.48 8.48
C TYR A 240 -14.19 -0.14 9.41
N THR A 241 -13.59 -1.26 8.98
CA THR A 241 -12.58 -1.98 9.78
C THR A 241 -11.31 -1.16 9.99
N SER A 242 -10.86 -0.39 8.99
CA SER A 242 -9.69 0.49 9.16
C SER A 242 -9.97 1.59 10.19
N VAL A 243 -11.16 2.20 10.17
CA VAL A 243 -11.54 3.22 11.15
C VAL A 243 -11.67 2.62 12.55
N GLU A 244 -12.30 1.44 12.67
CA GLU A 244 -12.43 0.74 13.94
C GLU A 244 -11.06 0.36 14.52
N SER A 245 -10.15 -0.18 13.70
CA SER A 245 -8.76 -0.50 14.10
C SER A 245 -7.99 0.72 14.60
N ILE A 246 -8.17 1.88 13.94
CA ILE A 246 -7.56 3.15 14.39
C ILE A 246 -8.12 3.56 15.76
N ILE A 247 -9.44 3.47 15.96
CA ILE A 247 -10.07 3.82 17.24
C ILE A 247 -9.58 2.89 18.36
N GLU A 248 -9.55 1.58 18.12
CA GLU A 248 -9.04 0.58 19.06
C GLU A 248 -7.58 0.86 19.43
N SER A 249 -6.74 1.16 18.43
CA SER A 249 -5.32 1.45 18.63
C SER A 249 -5.09 2.74 19.44
N TYR A 250 -5.93 3.76 19.27
CA TYR A 250 -5.92 4.96 20.12
C TYR A 250 -6.40 4.70 21.55
N GLN A 251 -7.46 3.89 21.73
CA GLN A 251 -7.98 3.53 23.05
C GLN A 251 -6.98 2.67 23.84
N ALA A 252 -6.23 1.81 23.15
CA ALA A 252 -5.16 1.02 23.74
C ALA A 252 -3.95 1.87 24.21
N GLN A 253 -3.95 3.18 23.96
CA GLN A 253 -2.85 4.11 24.25
C GLN A 253 -1.50 3.65 23.66
N ALA A 254 -1.55 2.93 22.53
CA ALA A 254 -0.36 2.38 21.88
C ALA A 254 0.55 3.47 21.26
N VAL A 255 0.03 4.70 21.10
CA VAL A 255 0.74 5.90 20.60
C VAL A 255 0.32 7.14 21.38
N GLY A 256 1.13 8.20 21.32
CA GLY A 256 0.78 9.51 21.85
C GLY A 256 -0.41 10.14 21.12
N SER A 257 -1.03 11.17 21.70
CA SER A 257 -2.07 11.92 20.98
C SER A 257 -1.48 12.61 19.73
N PRO A 258 -2.31 12.87 18.69
CA PRO A 258 -1.85 13.55 17.48
C PRO A 258 -1.09 14.84 17.79
N PHE A 259 0.00 15.08 17.06
CA PHE A 259 0.86 16.26 17.21
C PHE A 259 1.59 16.38 18.57
N THR A 260 1.72 15.30 19.33
CA THR A 260 2.57 15.31 20.53
C THR A 260 4.03 15.09 20.17
N CYS A 261 4.95 15.68 20.95
CA CYS A 261 6.37 15.39 20.84
C CYS A 261 6.75 13.99 21.41
N ALA A 262 5.77 13.13 21.68
CA ALA A 262 6.01 11.78 22.16
C ALA A 262 6.63 10.95 21.03
N SER A 263 7.59 10.10 21.36
CA SER A 263 8.22 9.22 20.38
C SER A 263 7.22 8.17 19.89
N ASN A 264 6.85 8.24 18.61
CA ASN A 264 6.12 7.18 17.90
C ASN A 264 7.08 6.18 17.22
N ALA A 265 8.39 6.25 17.53
CA ALA A 265 9.37 5.32 16.99
C ALA A 265 9.24 3.93 17.64
N LEU A 266 9.12 2.90 16.81
CA LEU A 266 9.12 1.48 17.18
C LEU A 266 10.52 0.96 17.53
#